data_AF-A0A1Q7LVK8-F1
#
_entry.id   AF-A0A1Q7LVK8-F1
#
_cell.length_a   1.000
_cell.length_b   1.000
_cell.length_c   1.000
_cell.angle_alpha   90.00
_cell.angle_beta   90.00
_cell.angle_gamma   90.00
#
_symmetry.space_group_name_H-M   'P 1'
#
loop_
_entity.id
_entity.type
_entity.pdbx_description
1 polymer ?
#
loop_
_entity_poly.entity_id
_entity_poly.type
_entity_poly.pdbx_seq_one_letter_code
_entity_poly.pdbx_strand_id
1 'polypeptide(L)'
;MLSQQITNPLSRARFLLILTMLQTVKLGVILSDPNSAQFKYWFYTCFQYPAYSFKCTTVHGDVFPMAYSLLWYAVYTPLTSRGYWVFNSAMFTVDCVTALILLRKTSQLSMLLWAQGSIYFLIVSPQDFLVWTLILCSRIRRIGPLFSVLAVMTKFPLLPPILDSRIWDYIVNNPYSVHDMYNWARYSYLIFYWLLYLGLWLHKRRPFQFLVNSPLIRRGVSDA
;
A
#
# COMPACT_ATOMS: atom_id res chain seq x y z
N MET A 1 5.81 3.62 38.42
CA MET A 1 5.34 2.24 38.14
C MET A 1 4.47 2.11 36.89
N LEU A 2 3.75 3.14 36.44
CA LEU A 2 2.91 3.09 35.21
C LEU A 2 3.69 3.11 33.87
N SER A 3 4.97 3.48 33.83
CA SER A 3 5.75 3.52 32.57
C SER A 3 6.42 2.21 32.18
N GLN A 4 6.49 1.21 33.08
CA GLN A 4 7.11 -0.10 32.79
C GLN A 4 6.13 -1.14 32.23
N GLN A 5 4.81 -0.93 32.36
CA GLN A 5 3.81 -1.87 31.83
C GLN A 5 3.56 -1.71 30.33
N ILE A 6 3.85 -0.54 29.75
CA ILE A 6 3.64 -0.26 28.31
C ILE A 6 4.75 -0.89 27.44
N THR A 7 5.87 -1.33 28.04
CA THR A 7 7.07 -1.74 27.30
C THR A 7 7.37 -3.24 27.33
N ASN A 8 6.55 -4.07 27.98
CA ASN A 8 6.77 -5.52 27.92
C ASN A 8 6.22 -6.09 26.61
N PRO A 9 7.08 -6.49 25.65
CA PRO A 9 6.61 -7.10 24.42
C PRO A 9 5.86 -8.39 24.75
N LEU A 10 4.76 -8.64 24.04
CA LEU A 10 4.02 -9.91 24.17
C LEU A 10 4.97 -11.09 23.96
N SER A 11 4.75 -12.19 24.68
CA SER A 11 5.51 -13.41 24.43
C SER A 11 5.31 -13.86 22.98
N ARG A 12 6.35 -14.47 22.39
CA ARG A 12 6.36 -14.89 20.98
C ARG A 12 5.15 -15.76 20.62
N ALA A 13 4.76 -16.67 21.52
CA ALA A 13 3.61 -17.55 21.34
C ALA A 13 2.28 -16.77 21.29
N ARG A 14 2.05 -15.84 22.22
CA ARG A 14 0.84 -14.99 22.22
C ARG A 14 0.78 -14.14 20.97
N PHE A 15 1.92 -13.62 20.54
CA PHE A 15 2.01 -12.81 19.34
C PHE A 15 1.69 -13.61 18.07
N LEU A 16 2.22 -14.83 17.94
CA LEU A 16 1.89 -15.76 16.86
C LEU A 16 0.40 -16.13 16.83
N LEU A 17 -0.19 -16.36 18.01
CA LEU A 17 -1.62 -16.64 18.13
C LEU A 17 -2.46 -15.48 17.58
N ILE A 18 -2.15 -14.24 17.99
CA ILE A 18 -2.85 -13.04 17.49
C ILE A 18 -2.73 -12.91 15.98
N LEU A 19 -1.54 -13.13 15.41
CA LEU A 19 -1.35 -13.07 13.96
C LEU A 19 -2.15 -14.14 13.23
N THR A 20 -2.21 -15.36 13.79
CA THR A 20 -2.99 -16.46 13.21
C THR A 20 -4.47 -16.12 13.24
N MET A 21 -4.99 -15.66 14.39
CA MET A 21 -6.38 -15.20 14.52
C MET A 21 -6.70 -14.08 13.53
N LEU A 22 -5.81 -13.10 13.38
CA LEU A 22 -5.96 -12.00 12.43
C LEU A 22 -6.07 -12.51 10.98
N GLN A 23 -5.23 -13.47 10.59
CA GLN A 23 -5.30 -14.06 9.25
C GLN A 23 -6.58 -14.87 9.04
N THR A 24 -7.00 -15.65 10.04
CA THR A 24 -8.27 -16.39 10.01
C THR A 24 -9.48 -15.46 9.88
N VAL A 25 -9.50 -14.35 10.61
CA VAL A 25 -10.58 -13.35 10.52
C VAL A 25 -10.64 -12.75 9.12
N LYS A 26 -9.50 -12.32 8.56
CA LYS A 26 -9.46 -11.78 7.19
C LYS A 26 -9.94 -12.81 6.16
N LEU A 27 -9.53 -14.07 6.28
CA LEU A 27 -10.01 -15.15 5.42
C LEU A 27 -11.52 -15.33 5.55
N GLY A 28 -12.05 -15.36 6.78
CA GLY A 28 -13.49 -15.45 7.02
C GLY A 28 -14.26 -14.29 6.39
N VAL A 29 -13.73 -13.07 6.49
CA VAL A 29 -14.31 -11.89 5.82
C VAL A 29 -14.27 -12.04 4.30
N ILE A 30 -13.13 -12.44 3.70
CA ILE A 30 -13.05 -12.71 2.26
C ILE A 30 -14.05 -13.78 1.81
N LEU A 31 -14.20 -14.86 2.58
CA LEU A 31 -15.15 -15.93 2.27
C LEU A 31 -16.61 -15.48 2.36
N SER A 32 -16.91 -14.46 3.18
CA SER A 32 -18.24 -13.84 3.24
C SER A 32 -18.55 -12.90 2.07
N ASP A 33 -17.55 -12.62 1.23
CA ASP A 33 -17.64 -11.80 0.03
C ASP A 33 -18.30 -10.41 0.25
N PRO A 34 -17.68 -9.54 1.08
CA PRO A 34 -18.31 -8.38 1.68
C PRO A 34 -18.44 -7.19 0.71
N ASN A 35 -17.87 -7.32 -0.50
CA ASN A 35 -17.86 -6.23 -1.46
C ASN A 35 -19.25 -6.03 -2.08
N SER A 36 -19.60 -4.78 -2.36
CA SER A 36 -20.86 -4.48 -3.05
C SER A 36 -20.86 -5.01 -4.49
N ALA A 37 -22.04 -5.30 -5.03
CA ALA A 37 -22.18 -5.74 -6.42
C ALA A 37 -21.60 -4.72 -7.42
N GLN A 38 -21.77 -3.42 -7.13
CA GLN A 38 -21.23 -2.32 -7.92
C GLN A 38 -19.70 -2.36 -7.95
N PHE A 39 -19.06 -2.52 -6.78
CA PHE A 39 -17.62 -2.62 -6.69
C PHE A 39 -17.11 -3.86 -7.43
N LYS A 40 -17.75 -5.02 -7.21
CA LYS A 40 -17.36 -6.27 -7.88
C LYS A 40 -17.43 -6.14 -9.38
N TYR A 41 -18.54 -5.62 -9.90
CA TYR A 41 -18.68 -5.40 -11.33
C TYR A 41 -17.56 -4.52 -11.84
N TRP A 42 -17.43 -3.30 -11.32
CA TRP A 42 -16.39 -2.36 -11.71
C TRP A 42 -14.98 -2.96 -11.66
N PHE A 43 -14.60 -3.53 -10.53
CA PHE A 43 -13.25 -3.99 -10.27
C PHE A 43 -12.90 -5.28 -11.02
N TYR A 44 -13.84 -6.23 -11.12
CA TYR A 44 -13.59 -7.51 -11.80
C TYR A 44 -13.89 -7.48 -13.29
N THR A 45 -14.56 -6.45 -13.83
CA THR A 45 -14.69 -6.25 -15.29
C THR A 45 -13.73 -5.21 -15.85
N CYS A 46 -12.91 -4.56 -15.00
CA CYS A 46 -12.00 -3.51 -15.43
C CYS A 46 -11.03 -3.91 -16.56
N PHE A 47 -10.72 -5.21 -16.68
CA PHE A 47 -9.87 -5.77 -17.72
C PHE A 47 -10.45 -5.62 -19.14
N GLN A 48 -11.76 -5.40 -19.26
CA GLN A 48 -12.45 -5.20 -20.54
C GLN A 48 -12.19 -3.81 -21.12
N TYR A 49 -11.68 -2.89 -20.31
CA TYR A 49 -11.41 -1.52 -20.70
C TYR A 49 -9.89 -1.27 -20.69
N PRO A 50 -9.35 -0.51 -21.66
CA PRO A 50 -7.96 -0.11 -21.61
C PRO A 50 -7.68 0.78 -20.38
N ALA A 51 -6.41 0.84 -19.96
CA ALA A 51 -5.99 1.77 -18.93
C ALA A 51 -6.45 3.19 -19.27
N TYR A 52 -6.86 3.95 -18.24
CA TYR A 52 -7.34 5.32 -18.37
C TYR A 52 -8.63 5.49 -19.19
N SER A 53 -9.41 4.42 -19.35
CA SER A 53 -10.70 4.49 -20.04
C SER A 53 -11.76 5.22 -19.23
N PHE A 54 -12.45 6.14 -19.90
CA PHE A 54 -13.68 6.80 -19.44
C PHE A 54 -14.96 6.07 -19.86
N LYS A 55 -14.83 4.94 -20.56
CA LYS A 55 -15.97 4.15 -21.06
C LYS A 55 -16.45 3.09 -20.07
N CYS A 56 -15.78 2.95 -18.93
CA CYS A 56 -16.17 2.00 -17.90
C CYS A 56 -17.45 2.49 -17.23
N THR A 57 -18.42 1.61 -17.08
CA THR A 57 -19.71 1.91 -16.45
C THR A 57 -19.96 1.00 -15.25
N THR A 58 -20.77 1.46 -14.29
CA THR A 58 -21.31 0.61 -13.22
C THR A 58 -22.38 -0.32 -13.76
N VAL A 59 -22.89 -1.24 -12.91
CA VAL A 59 -24.06 -2.09 -13.23
C VAL A 59 -25.29 -1.26 -13.61
N HIS A 60 -25.39 -0.03 -13.13
CA HIS A 60 -26.51 0.89 -13.38
C HIS A 60 -26.26 1.84 -14.56
N GLY A 61 -25.14 1.69 -15.27
CA GLY A 61 -24.79 2.51 -16.42
C GLY A 61 -24.06 3.81 -16.09
N ASP A 62 -23.78 4.10 -14.81
CA ASP A 62 -23.05 5.31 -14.41
C ASP A 62 -21.60 5.23 -14.90
N VAL A 63 -21.08 6.32 -15.46
CA VAL A 63 -19.67 6.39 -15.87
C VAL A 63 -18.78 6.31 -14.63
N PHE A 64 -17.92 5.30 -14.57
CA PHE A 64 -16.97 5.08 -13.49
C PHE A 64 -15.54 4.94 -14.04
N PRO A 65 -14.85 6.06 -14.28
CA PRO A 65 -13.57 6.06 -15.01
C PRO A 65 -12.47 5.26 -14.33
N MET A 66 -11.67 4.59 -15.16
CA MET A 66 -10.51 3.80 -14.73
C MET A 66 -9.23 4.63 -14.75
N ALA A 67 -9.12 5.61 -13.85
CA ALA A 67 -7.94 6.50 -13.77
C ALA A 67 -6.71 5.86 -13.08
N TYR A 68 -6.49 4.55 -13.25
CA TYR A 68 -5.35 3.83 -12.66
C TYR A 68 -4.19 3.71 -13.64
N SER A 69 -2.97 3.70 -13.11
CA SER A 69 -1.75 3.63 -13.92
C SER A 69 -1.63 2.34 -14.75
N LEU A 70 -0.80 2.37 -15.79
CA LEU A 70 -0.41 1.17 -16.53
C LEU A 70 0.19 0.08 -15.62
N LEU A 71 0.97 0.46 -14.61
CA LEU A 71 1.59 -0.49 -13.68
C LEU A 71 0.55 -1.19 -12.81
N TRP A 72 -0.47 -0.45 -12.38
CA TRP A 72 -1.62 -1.03 -11.70
C TRP A 72 -2.32 -2.05 -12.60
N TYR A 73 -2.63 -1.67 -13.83
CA TYR A 73 -3.27 -2.55 -14.82
C TYR A 73 -2.47 -3.82 -15.07
N ALA A 74 -1.16 -3.70 -15.28
CA ALA A 74 -0.28 -4.84 -15.55
C ALA A 74 -0.33 -5.93 -14.46
N VAL A 75 -0.58 -5.55 -13.21
CA VAL A 75 -0.68 -6.50 -12.09
C VAL A 75 -2.13 -6.95 -11.85
N TYR A 76 -3.09 -6.02 -11.86
CA TYR A 76 -4.47 -6.32 -11.46
C TYR A 76 -5.26 -7.03 -12.57
N THR A 77 -5.10 -6.65 -13.85
CA THR A 77 -5.84 -7.24 -14.99
C THR A 77 -5.79 -8.77 -15.05
N PRO A 78 -4.63 -9.45 -14.98
CA PRO A 78 -4.59 -10.91 -15.04
C PRO A 78 -5.22 -11.59 -13.83
N LEU A 79 -5.32 -10.89 -12.68
CA LEU A 79 -5.92 -11.41 -11.46
C LEU A 79 -7.43 -11.19 -11.44
N THR A 80 -7.87 -9.98 -11.77
CA THR A 80 -9.29 -9.59 -11.73
C THR A 80 -10.10 -10.25 -12.85
N SER A 81 -9.50 -10.49 -14.01
CA SER A 81 -10.13 -11.26 -15.10
C SER A 81 -10.45 -12.71 -14.74
N ARG A 82 -9.78 -13.27 -13.72
CA ARG A 82 -10.05 -14.61 -13.19
C ARG A 82 -11.07 -14.60 -12.04
N GLY A 83 -11.63 -13.43 -11.74
CA GLY A 83 -12.71 -13.24 -10.78
C GLY A 83 -12.27 -13.08 -9.33
N TYR A 84 -13.29 -12.95 -8.46
CA TYR A 84 -13.16 -12.61 -7.05
C TYR A 84 -12.20 -13.52 -6.28
N TRP A 85 -12.37 -14.83 -6.39
CA TRP A 85 -11.63 -15.80 -5.57
C TRP A 85 -10.14 -15.85 -5.91
N VAL A 86 -9.80 -15.78 -7.20
CA VAL A 86 -8.40 -15.80 -7.65
C VAL A 86 -7.67 -14.54 -7.21
N PHE A 87 -8.30 -13.38 -7.37
CA PHE A 87 -7.73 -12.12 -6.91
C PHE A 87 -7.49 -12.12 -5.39
N ASN A 88 -8.51 -12.43 -4.59
CA ASN A 88 -8.39 -12.36 -3.13
C ASN A 88 -7.42 -13.42 -2.58
N SER A 89 -7.39 -14.63 -3.14
CA SER A 89 -6.42 -15.65 -2.72
C SER A 89 -4.98 -15.24 -3.02
N ALA A 90 -4.71 -14.61 -4.17
CA ALA A 90 -3.41 -14.06 -4.50
C ALA A 90 -3.00 -12.95 -3.51
N MET A 91 -3.87 -11.98 -3.26
CA MET A 91 -3.57 -10.88 -2.34
C MET A 91 -3.40 -11.36 -0.89
N PHE A 92 -4.26 -12.28 -0.43
CA PHE A 92 -4.16 -12.89 0.89
C PHE A 92 -2.84 -13.69 1.03
N THR A 93 -2.41 -14.39 -0.01
CA THR A 93 -1.12 -15.09 -0.02
C THR A 93 0.05 -14.11 0.13
N VAL A 94 0.03 -13.00 -0.63
CA VAL A 94 1.05 -11.94 -0.51
C VAL A 94 1.06 -11.35 0.90
N ASP A 95 -0.12 -11.13 1.48
CA ASP A 95 -0.27 -10.63 2.84
C ASP A 95 0.31 -11.59 3.89
N CYS A 96 0.01 -12.89 3.80
CA CYS A 96 0.56 -13.91 4.68
C CYS A 96 2.10 -13.99 4.58
N VAL A 97 2.64 -13.98 3.36
CA VAL A 97 4.10 -13.98 3.13
C VAL A 97 4.73 -12.73 3.74
N THR A 98 4.09 -11.57 3.58
CA THR A 98 4.55 -10.31 4.18
C THR A 98 4.57 -10.40 5.71
N ALA A 99 3.52 -10.95 6.33
CA ALA A 99 3.45 -11.17 7.78
C ALA A 99 4.62 -12.03 8.28
N LEU A 100 4.91 -13.14 7.60
CA LEU A 100 6.00 -14.06 7.94
C LEU A 100 7.38 -13.39 7.84
N ILE A 101 7.60 -12.57 6.80
CA ILE A 101 8.84 -11.81 6.62
C ILE A 101 9.01 -10.78 7.74
N LEU A 102 7.95 -10.03 8.05
CA LEU A 102 7.99 -8.97 9.06
C LEU A 102 8.16 -9.54 10.48
N LEU A 103 7.51 -10.66 10.80
CA LEU A 103 7.62 -11.34 12.08
C LEU A 103 9.08 -11.68 12.44
N ARG A 104 9.90 -12.03 11.44
CA ARG A 104 11.31 -12.40 11.65
C ARG A 104 12.25 -11.21 11.82
N LYS A 105 11.87 -10.02 11.33
CA LYS A 105 12.82 -8.92 11.09
C LYS A 105 12.42 -7.59 11.73
N THR A 106 11.32 -7.53 12.47
CA THR A 106 10.71 -6.25 12.86
C THR A 106 10.14 -6.25 14.27
N SER A 107 9.92 -5.04 14.82
CA SER A 107 9.33 -4.85 16.14
C SER A 107 7.83 -5.17 16.15
N GLN A 108 7.27 -5.48 17.33
CA GLN A 108 5.82 -5.68 17.48
C GLN A 108 5.01 -4.46 17.02
N LEU A 109 5.50 -3.24 17.25
CA LEU A 109 4.88 -2.02 16.71
C LEU A 109 4.83 -2.02 15.18
N SER A 110 5.91 -2.43 14.50
CA SER A 110 5.92 -2.52 13.03
C SER A 110 4.88 -3.54 12.53
N MET A 111 4.69 -4.62 13.28
CA MET A 111 3.69 -5.62 12.96
C MET A 111 2.26 -5.14 13.22
N LEU A 112 2.01 -4.35 14.27
CA LEU A 112 0.70 -3.73 14.51
C LEU A 112 0.34 -2.75 13.39
N LEU A 113 1.30 -1.91 12.98
CA LEU A 113 1.14 -1.01 11.84
C LEU A 113 0.88 -1.79 10.54
N TRP A 114 1.58 -2.90 10.33
CA TRP A 114 1.29 -3.79 9.22
C TRP A 114 -0.11 -4.41 9.34
N ALA A 115 -0.52 -4.89 10.51
CA ALA A 115 -1.82 -5.52 10.72
C ALA A 115 -2.98 -4.57 10.42
N GLN A 116 -2.87 -3.31 10.88
CA GLN A 116 -3.85 -2.26 10.58
C GLN A 116 -3.95 -2.00 9.08
N GLY A 117 -2.82 -1.79 8.41
CA GLY A 117 -2.79 -1.55 6.96
C GLY A 117 -3.28 -2.76 6.17
N SER A 118 -2.92 -3.96 6.60
CA SER A 118 -3.32 -5.24 6.02
C SER A 118 -4.83 -5.40 6.04
N ILE A 119 -5.49 -5.17 7.18
CA ILE A 119 -6.97 -5.22 7.24
C ILE A 119 -7.55 -4.19 6.28
N TYR A 120 -7.11 -2.93 6.36
CA TYR A 120 -7.70 -1.86 5.57
C TYR A 120 -7.54 -2.10 4.07
N PHE A 121 -6.33 -2.35 3.59
CA PHE A 121 -6.06 -2.48 2.17
C PHE A 121 -6.41 -3.84 1.60
N LEU A 122 -6.50 -4.91 2.39
CA LEU A 122 -6.96 -6.21 1.87
C LEU A 122 -8.48 -6.31 1.83
N ILE A 123 -9.18 -5.74 2.82
CA ILE A 123 -10.62 -5.91 3.00
C ILE A 123 -11.40 -4.69 2.53
N VAL A 124 -11.02 -3.49 2.99
CA VAL A 124 -11.80 -2.26 2.74
C VAL A 124 -11.45 -1.64 1.40
N SER A 125 -10.17 -1.67 1.01
CA SER A 125 -9.70 -1.07 -0.24
C SER A 125 -8.71 -1.95 -1.01
N PRO A 126 -9.15 -3.13 -1.50
CA PRO A 126 -8.31 -4.10 -2.22
C PRO A 126 -7.62 -3.55 -3.48
N GLN A 127 -8.20 -2.52 -4.11
CA GLN A 127 -7.62 -1.84 -5.26
C GLN A 127 -6.29 -1.13 -4.95
N ASP A 128 -6.00 -0.83 -3.68
CA ASP A 128 -4.78 -0.14 -3.26
C ASP A 128 -3.80 -1.05 -2.48
N PHE A 129 -4.11 -2.34 -2.35
CA PHE A 129 -3.27 -3.32 -1.67
C PHE A 129 -1.85 -3.41 -2.24
N LEU A 130 -1.71 -3.38 -3.57
CA LEU A 130 -0.39 -3.38 -4.21
C LEU A 130 0.40 -2.11 -3.85
N VAL A 131 -0.24 -0.94 -3.93
CA VAL A 131 0.39 0.35 -3.61
C VAL A 131 0.89 0.33 -2.17
N TRP A 132 0.06 -0.12 -1.24
CA TRP A 132 0.45 -0.27 0.16
C TRP A 132 1.59 -1.28 0.35
N THR A 133 1.57 -2.42 -0.35
CA THR A 133 2.65 -3.41 -0.29
C THR A 133 3.98 -2.84 -0.81
N LEU A 134 3.96 -2.03 -1.86
CA LEU A 134 5.13 -1.31 -2.36
C LEU A 134 5.63 -0.30 -1.33
N ILE A 135 4.72 0.43 -0.66
CA ILE A 135 5.06 1.33 0.45
C ILE A 135 5.77 0.55 1.58
N LEU A 136 5.27 -0.63 1.98
CA LEU A 136 5.95 -1.47 2.96
C LEU A 136 7.35 -1.85 2.52
N CYS A 137 7.52 -2.21 1.24
CA CYS A 137 8.81 -2.59 0.66
C CYS A 137 9.81 -1.43 0.60
N SER A 138 9.35 -0.18 0.66
CA SER A 138 10.23 1.01 0.73
C SER A 138 11.16 1.01 1.96
N ARG A 139 10.82 0.22 3.00
CA ARG A 139 11.69 0.03 4.18
C ARG A 139 13.00 -0.71 3.88
N ILE A 140 13.09 -1.41 2.74
CA ILE A 140 14.25 -2.25 2.40
C ILE A 140 15.43 -1.32 2.13
N ARG A 141 16.50 -1.44 2.93
CA ARG A 141 17.59 -0.45 2.96
C ARG A 141 18.16 -0.12 1.59
N ARG A 142 18.45 -1.13 0.75
CA ARG A 142 19.14 -0.93 -0.55
C ARG A 142 18.23 -0.35 -1.63
N ILE A 143 17.03 -0.92 -1.77
CA ILE A 143 16.11 -0.67 -2.90
C ILE A 143 14.84 0.10 -2.49
N GLY A 144 14.80 0.62 -1.27
CA GLY A 144 13.65 1.33 -0.71
C GLY A 144 13.10 2.49 -1.56
N PRO A 145 13.95 3.39 -2.10
CA PRO A 145 13.49 4.48 -2.95
C PRO A 145 12.79 3.99 -4.20
N LEU A 146 13.30 2.91 -4.80
CA LEU A 146 12.68 2.32 -5.99
C LEU A 146 11.24 1.91 -5.68
N PHE A 147 11.01 1.21 -4.57
CA PHE A 147 9.64 0.82 -4.18
C PHE A 147 8.75 2.00 -3.81
N SER A 148 9.32 3.05 -3.20
CA SER A 148 8.58 4.28 -2.91
C SER A 148 8.12 4.98 -4.19
N VAL A 149 9.01 5.11 -5.18
CA VAL A 149 8.67 5.66 -6.51
C VAL A 149 7.67 4.76 -7.22
N LEU A 150 7.86 3.44 -7.19
CA LEU A 150 6.92 2.49 -7.79
C LEU A 150 5.54 2.57 -7.15
N ALA A 151 5.42 2.80 -5.83
CA ALA A 151 4.13 3.00 -5.18
C ALA A 151 3.39 4.22 -5.76
N VAL A 152 4.10 5.34 -5.90
CA VAL A 152 3.56 6.58 -6.51
C VAL A 152 3.19 6.33 -7.98
N MET A 153 4.08 5.72 -8.76
CA MET A 153 3.83 5.38 -10.17
C MET A 153 2.69 4.38 -10.37
N THR A 154 2.46 3.49 -9.41
CA THR A 154 1.34 2.54 -9.45
C THR A 154 0.02 3.27 -9.20
N LYS A 155 0.00 4.26 -8.30
CA LYS A 155 -1.23 4.96 -7.95
C LYS A 155 -1.61 6.03 -8.98
N PHE A 156 -0.65 6.83 -9.43
CA PHE A 156 -0.90 7.98 -10.28
C PHE A 156 -0.68 7.67 -11.76
N PRO A 157 -1.42 8.33 -12.67
CA PRO A 157 -1.27 8.19 -14.13
C PRO A 157 0.03 8.88 -14.63
N LEU A 158 1.20 8.47 -14.13
CA LEU A 158 2.49 9.15 -14.37
C LEU A 158 3.22 8.70 -15.64
N LEU A 159 2.68 7.73 -16.36
CA LEU A 159 3.16 7.31 -17.68
C LEU A 159 2.09 7.66 -18.71
N PRO A 160 2.42 7.81 -20.01
CA PRO A 160 1.45 8.07 -21.06
C PRO A 160 0.17 7.24 -20.88
N PRO A 161 -1.00 7.88 -20.89
CA PRO A 161 -1.32 9.22 -21.34
C PRO A 161 -1.36 10.27 -20.20
N ILE A 162 -0.25 10.46 -19.45
CA ILE A 162 -0.09 11.54 -18.44
C ILE A 162 -0.50 12.94 -18.95
N LEU A 163 -0.48 13.19 -20.26
CA LEU A 163 -0.86 14.49 -20.85
C LEU A 163 -2.34 14.59 -21.23
N ASP A 164 -3.16 13.56 -21.01
CA ASP A 164 -4.59 13.61 -21.29
C ASP A 164 -5.31 14.46 -20.23
N SER A 165 -5.76 15.65 -20.64
CA SER A 165 -6.45 16.60 -19.77
C SER A 165 -7.72 16.03 -19.14
N ARG A 166 -8.38 15.06 -19.78
CA ARG A 166 -9.61 14.44 -19.26
C ARG A 166 -9.35 13.65 -17.98
N ILE A 167 -8.17 13.03 -17.88
CA ILE A 167 -7.75 12.28 -16.68
C ILE A 167 -7.57 13.21 -15.50
N TRP A 168 -6.84 14.31 -15.72
CA TRP A 168 -6.60 15.29 -14.65
C TRP A 168 -7.86 16.05 -14.28
N ASP A 169 -8.69 16.41 -15.25
CA ASP A 169 -9.99 17.02 -15.00
C ASP A 169 -10.89 16.11 -14.16
N TYR A 170 -10.96 14.81 -14.50
CA TYR A 170 -11.63 13.84 -13.65
C TYR A 170 -11.02 13.75 -12.25
N ILE A 171 -9.69 13.67 -12.15
CA ILE A 171 -9.02 13.54 -10.86
C ILE A 171 -9.34 14.73 -9.96
N VAL A 172 -9.25 15.95 -10.50
CA VAL A 172 -9.28 17.21 -9.75
C VAL A 172 -10.69 17.76 -9.58
N ASN A 173 -11.60 17.55 -10.53
CA ASN A 173 -12.91 18.21 -10.54
C ASN A 173 -14.10 17.25 -10.31
N ASN A 174 -13.92 15.93 -10.49
CA ASN A 174 -15.04 15.00 -10.33
C ASN A 174 -15.35 14.72 -8.85
N PRO A 175 -16.63 14.81 -8.41
CA PRO A 175 -17.03 14.57 -7.02
C PRO A 175 -16.72 13.14 -6.54
N TYR A 176 -16.65 12.17 -7.44
CA TYR A 176 -16.34 10.76 -7.15
C TYR A 176 -14.82 10.45 -7.14
N SER A 177 -13.97 11.46 -7.37
CA SER A 177 -12.51 11.33 -7.35
C SER A 177 -11.93 11.82 -6.03
N VAL A 178 -11.10 12.89 -6.01
CA VAL A 178 -10.43 13.38 -4.80
C VAL A 178 -11.39 14.05 -3.83
N HIS A 179 -12.61 14.37 -4.24
CA HIS A 179 -13.62 15.01 -3.40
C HIS A 179 -14.50 14.01 -2.64
N ASP A 180 -14.46 12.73 -3.01
CA ASP A 180 -15.22 11.69 -2.32
C ASP A 180 -14.61 11.38 -0.95
N MET A 181 -15.46 11.27 0.08
CA MET A 181 -15.03 11.08 1.46
C MET A 181 -14.29 9.74 1.66
N TYR A 182 -14.72 8.68 0.97
CA TYR A 182 -14.05 7.38 1.06
C TYR A 182 -12.67 7.41 0.40
N ASN A 183 -12.55 8.09 -0.74
CA ASN A 183 -11.28 8.33 -1.40
C ASN A 183 -10.34 9.19 -0.54
N TRP A 184 -10.84 10.22 0.15
CA TRP A 184 -10.07 11.03 1.10
C TRP A 184 -9.46 10.19 2.23
N ALA A 185 -10.29 9.35 2.87
CA ALA A 185 -9.83 8.46 3.93
C ALA A 185 -8.73 7.52 3.40
N ARG A 186 -8.96 6.91 2.24
CA ARG A 186 -8.01 5.99 1.59
C ARG A 186 -6.67 6.66 1.26
N TYR A 187 -6.70 7.86 0.67
CA TYR A 187 -5.48 8.61 0.36
C TYR A 187 -4.74 9.06 1.61
N SER A 188 -5.47 9.46 2.66
CA SER A 188 -4.86 9.80 3.96
C SER A 188 -4.13 8.61 4.56
N TYR A 189 -4.71 7.40 4.52
CA TYR A 189 -4.02 6.18 4.94
C TYR A 189 -2.78 5.90 4.10
N LEU A 190 -2.85 5.99 2.78
CA LEU A 190 -1.69 5.80 1.90
C LEU A 190 -0.57 6.81 2.19
N ILE A 191 -0.91 8.09 2.33
CA ILE A 191 0.05 9.16 2.65
C ILE A 191 0.69 8.92 4.02
N PHE A 192 -0.11 8.56 5.03
CA PHE A 192 0.39 8.23 6.36
C PHE A 192 1.43 7.10 6.31
N TYR A 193 1.10 5.98 5.66
CA TYR A 193 2.05 4.87 5.53
C TYR A 193 3.27 5.26 4.71
N TRP A 194 3.08 6.00 3.61
CA TRP A 194 4.16 6.43 2.75
C TRP A 194 5.17 7.31 3.51
N LEU A 195 4.70 8.34 4.21
CA LEU A 195 5.53 9.21 5.03
C LEU A 195 6.21 8.45 6.18
N LEU A 196 5.48 7.56 6.85
CA LEU A 196 6.02 6.74 7.94
C LEU A 196 7.19 5.87 7.45
N TYR A 197 7.00 5.13 6.36
CA TYR A 197 8.03 4.22 5.85
C TYR A 197 9.18 4.96 5.16
N LEU A 198 8.90 6.09 4.50
CA LEU A 198 9.94 7.00 4.00
C LEU A 198 10.78 7.55 5.16
N GLY A 199 10.14 8.04 6.23
CA GLY A 199 10.81 8.54 7.43
C GLY A 199 11.66 7.47 8.11
N LEU A 200 11.13 6.25 8.27
CA LEU A 200 11.90 5.10 8.79
C LEU A 200 13.10 4.76 7.92
N TRP A 201 12.96 4.84 6.60
CA TRP A 201 14.05 4.58 5.66
C TRP A 201 15.13 5.67 5.76
N LEU A 202 14.73 6.95 5.77
CA LEU A 202 15.63 8.10 5.95
C LEU A 202 16.36 8.03 7.30
N HIS A 203 15.65 7.71 8.38
CA HIS A 203 16.23 7.58 9.72
C HIS A 203 17.30 6.49 9.77
N LYS A 204 17.04 5.31 9.18
CA LYS A 204 18.04 4.22 9.10
C LYS A 204 19.25 4.55 8.22
N ARG A 205 19.13 5.59 7.38
CA ARG A 205 20.16 6.12 6.50
C ARG A 205 20.75 7.45 6.99
N ARG A 206 20.44 7.92 8.21
CA ARG A 206 21.24 8.96 8.86
C ARG A 206 22.41 8.29 9.58
N PRO A 207 23.61 8.24 9.00
CA PRO A 207 24.79 8.27 9.79
C PRO A 207 25.06 9.75 10.10
N PHE A 208 25.20 10.10 11.37
CA PHE A 208 26.10 11.18 11.79
C PHE A 208 27.58 10.88 11.37
N GLN A 209 27.82 10.02 10.37
CA GLN A 209 29.14 9.56 9.91
C GLN A 209 29.46 10.05 8.48
N PHE A 210 28.51 10.60 7.70
CA PHE A 210 28.87 11.21 6.41
C PHE A 210 29.52 12.60 6.59
N LEU A 211 29.15 13.34 7.64
CA LEU A 211 29.84 14.57 8.05
C LEU A 211 31.13 14.27 8.83
N VAL A 212 31.15 13.25 9.70
CA VAL A 212 32.35 12.91 10.51
C VAL A 212 33.45 12.18 9.70
N ASN A 213 33.11 11.48 8.61
CA ASN A 213 34.09 10.84 7.71
C ASN A 213 34.32 11.62 6.41
N SER A 214 33.88 12.88 6.34
CA SER A 214 34.33 13.76 5.26
C SER A 214 35.85 13.97 5.40
N PRO A 215 36.66 13.67 4.36
CA PRO A 215 38.10 13.91 4.39
C PRO A 215 38.45 15.40 4.58
N LEU A 216 37.49 16.31 4.38
CA LEU A 216 37.64 17.74 4.64
C LEU A 216 37.61 18.10 6.12
N ILE A 217 36.97 17.30 6.99
CA ILE A 217 36.93 17.55 8.45
C ILE A 217 38.08 16.85 9.17
N ARG A 218 38.56 15.69 8.67
CA ARG A 218 39.75 15.02 9.22
C ARG A 218 41.04 15.80 9.05
N ARG A 219 41.14 16.69 8.05
CA ARG A 219 42.31 17.55 7.86
C ARG A 219 42.32 18.82 8.72
N GLY A 220 41.22 19.14 9.40
CA GLY A 220 41.13 20.34 10.24
C GLY A 220 41.55 20.12 11.71
N VAL A 221 41.89 18.88 12.10
CA VAL A 221 42.17 18.52 13.50
C VAL A 221 43.56 17.91 13.70
N SER A 222 44.31 17.63 12.62
CA SER A 222 45.72 17.16 12.75
C SER A 222 46.77 18.27 12.72
N ASP A 223 46.37 19.50 12.40
CA ASP A 223 47.30 20.61 12.14
C ASP A 223 47.07 21.80 13.11
N ALA A 224 46.59 21.53 14.33
CA ALA A 224 46.50 22.49 15.42
C ALA A 224 47.14 21.95 16.71
#